data_AF-A0A348WAI6-F1
#
_entry.id   AF-A0A348WAI6-F1
#
_cell.length_a   1.000
_cell.length_b   1.000
_cell.length_c   1.000
_cell.angle_alpha   90.00
_cell.angle_beta   90.00
_cell.angle_gamma   90.00
#
_symmetry.space_group_name_H-M   'P 1'
#
loop_
_entity.id
_entity.type
_entity.pdbx_description
1 polymer ?
#
loop_
_entity_poly.entity_id
_entity_poly.type
_entity_poly.pdbx_seq_one_letter_code
_entity_poly.pdbx_strand_id
1 'polypeptide(L)'
;ATLTRVADHVDQLQEVLGRRMLLENPSSYLAFDESTWSETGFLAEISRRTGCGLLLDVNNVFISATNLGYSPQSYIDDFPLMAVGEIHLGGHDEDEDDHGAPLLIDSHGREVADPVWALLDYTLARSGARPLLIEWDADVPEWPALAAEATRARHHLAQAPA
;
A
#
# COMPACT_ATOMS: atom_id res chain seq x y z
N ALA A 1 1.08 23.89 -1.76
CA ALA A 1 2.12 23.87 -2.82
C ALA A 1 2.40 22.45 -3.30
N THR A 2 2.75 21.50 -2.41
CA THR A 2 3.07 20.10 -2.76
C THR A 2 1.95 19.38 -3.51
N LEU A 3 0.71 19.43 -3.00
CA LEU A 3 -0.45 18.79 -3.64
C LEU A 3 -0.63 19.21 -5.11
N THR A 4 -0.59 20.52 -5.39
CA THR A 4 -0.69 21.06 -6.75
C THR A 4 0.42 20.51 -7.64
N ARG A 5 1.67 20.54 -7.17
CA ARG A 5 2.82 20.04 -7.95
C ARG A 5 2.69 18.57 -8.30
N VAL A 6 2.27 17.73 -7.34
CA VAL A 6 2.09 16.29 -7.59
C VAL A 6 0.94 16.07 -8.57
N ALA A 7 -0.18 16.76 -8.40
CA ALA A 7 -1.31 16.68 -9.33
C ALA A 7 -0.92 17.08 -10.76
N ASP A 8 -0.21 18.21 -10.92
CA ASP A 8 0.26 18.69 -12.23
C ASP A 8 1.16 17.66 -12.93
N HIS A 9 2.06 16.99 -12.19
CA HIS A 9 2.92 15.95 -12.74
C HIS A 9 2.16 14.66 -13.10
N VAL A 10 1.16 14.27 -12.29
CA VAL A 10 0.30 13.13 -12.59
C VAL A 10 -0.50 13.40 -13.87
N ASP A 11 -1.09 14.59 -14.01
CA ASP A 11 -1.82 14.98 -15.23
C ASP A 11 -0.90 14.98 -16.44
N GLN A 12 0.30 15.60 -16.33
CA GLN A 12 1.30 15.57 -17.40
C GLN A 12 1.64 14.15 -17.84
N LEU A 13 1.85 13.23 -16.88
CA LEU A 13 2.16 11.83 -17.18
C LEU A 13 0.99 11.13 -17.90
N GLN A 14 -0.24 11.30 -17.41
CA GLN A 14 -1.43 10.70 -18.00
C GLN A 14 -1.70 11.23 -19.41
N GLU A 15 -1.55 12.55 -19.64
CA GLU A 15 -1.71 13.20 -20.94
C GLU A 15 -0.69 12.69 -21.96
N VAL A 16 0.58 12.57 -21.56
CA VAL A 16 1.66 12.11 -22.43
C VAL A 16 1.50 10.63 -22.78
N LEU A 17 1.14 9.79 -21.81
CA LEU A 17 1.00 8.34 -22.02
C LEU A 17 -0.37 7.95 -22.60
N GLY A 18 -1.37 8.84 -22.52
CA GLY A 18 -2.75 8.58 -22.93
C GLY A 18 -3.42 7.49 -22.09
N ARG A 19 -3.03 7.32 -20.83
CA ARG A 19 -3.49 6.25 -19.93
C ARG A 19 -3.74 6.77 -18.53
N ARG A 20 -4.73 6.19 -17.86
CA ARG A 20 -4.96 6.40 -16.43
C ARG A 20 -3.87 5.69 -15.65
N MET A 21 -3.17 6.42 -14.78
CA MET A 21 -2.14 5.87 -13.90
C MET A 21 -2.74 5.46 -12.56
N LEU A 22 -2.08 4.54 -11.85
CA LEU A 22 -2.33 4.28 -10.44
C LEU A 22 -1.19 4.91 -9.62
N LEU A 23 -1.53 5.65 -8.57
CA LEU A 23 -0.56 6.19 -7.62
C LEU A 23 -0.58 5.38 -6.33
N GLU A 24 0.59 4.95 -5.89
CA GLU A 24 0.77 4.09 -4.72
C GLU A 24 0.98 4.88 -3.42
N ASN A 25 0.54 4.30 -2.28
CA ASN A 25 0.91 4.80 -0.96
C ASN A 25 2.32 4.32 -0.56
N PRO A 26 3.21 5.23 -0.13
CA PRO A 26 4.57 4.86 0.27
C PRO A 26 4.58 4.22 1.67
N SER A 27 5.70 3.56 2.00
CA SER A 27 6.08 3.31 3.39
C SER A 27 6.64 4.59 4.04
N SER A 28 6.11 4.94 5.21
CA SER A 28 6.42 6.17 5.94
C SER A 28 7.09 5.87 7.29
N TYR A 29 8.28 6.42 7.49
CA TYR A 29 9.12 6.21 8.69
C TYR A 29 9.12 7.41 9.65
N LEU A 30 8.74 8.58 9.15
CA LEU A 30 8.73 9.82 9.90
C LEU A 30 7.48 10.63 9.55
N ALA A 31 6.83 11.17 10.57
CA ALA A 31 5.81 12.20 10.39
C ALA A 31 6.43 13.58 10.59
N PHE A 32 6.09 14.53 9.71
CA PHE A 32 6.53 15.92 9.82
C PHE A 32 5.42 16.78 10.42
N ASP A 33 5.76 17.60 11.43
CA ASP A 33 4.81 18.52 12.08
C ASP A 33 4.23 19.56 11.10
N GLU A 34 4.96 19.87 10.03
CA GLU A 34 4.53 20.78 8.97
C GLU A 34 3.52 20.15 7.99
N SER A 35 3.24 18.84 8.10
CA SER A 35 2.27 18.16 7.25
C SER A 35 0.86 18.63 7.56
N THR A 36 0.24 19.31 6.59
CA THR A 36 -1.14 19.81 6.72
C THR A 36 -2.19 18.84 6.20
N TRP A 37 -1.78 17.66 5.73
CA TRP A 37 -2.64 16.61 5.19
C TRP A 37 -2.28 15.29 5.86
N SER A 38 -3.29 14.47 6.15
CA SER A 38 -3.04 13.03 6.27
C SER A 38 -2.63 12.46 4.91
N GLU A 39 -1.87 11.36 4.91
CA GLU A 39 -1.47 10.67 3.68
C GLU A 39 -2.69 10.22 2.87
N THR A 40 -3.68 9.59 3.54
CA THR A 40 -4.95 9.17 2.92
C THR A 40 -5.72 10.33 2.31
N GLY A 41 -5.79 11.48 3.00
CA GLY A 41 -6.45 12.69 2.50
C GLY A 41 -5.70 13.32 1.32
N PHE A 42 -4.37 13.28 1.33
CA PHE A 42 -3.54 13.76 0.24
C PHE A 42 -3.73 12.91 -1.03
N LEU A 43 -3.71 11.58 -0.91
CA LEU A 43 -3.93 10.64 -2.02
C LEU A 43 -5.36 10.73 -2.57
N ALA A 44 -6.36 10.83 -1.69
CA ALA A 44 -7.74 11.03 -2.09
C ALA A 44 -7.93 12.32 -2.92
N GLU A 45 -7.31 13.42 -2.47
CA GLU A 45 -7.41 14.70 -3.17
C GLU A 45 -6.64 14.72 -4.50
N ILE A 46 -5.50 14.02 -4.60
CA ILE A 46 -4.81 13.81 -5.89
C ILE A 46 -5.72 13.05 -6.85
N SER A 47 -6.22 11.88 -6.46
CA SER A 47 -7.08 11.05 -7.30
C SER A 47 -8.32 11.81 -7.76
N ARG A 48 -8.93 12.61 -6.88
CA ARG A 48 -10.08 13.45 -7.21
C ARG A 48 -9.76 14.54 -8.23
N ARG A 49 -8.57 15.15 -8.19
CA ARG A 49 -8.17 16.25 -9.09
C ARG A 49 -7.78 15.75 -10.48
N THR A 50 -7.00 14.68 -10.53
CA THR A 50 -6.35 14.19 -11.76
C THR A 50 -7.12 13.06 -12.42
N GLY A 51 -8.08 12.47 -11.70
CA GLY A 51 -8.77 11.26 -12.14
C GLY A 51 -7.87 10.02 -12.14
N CYS A 52 -6.65 10.07 -11.62
CA CYS A 52 -5.82 8.86 -11.49
C CYS A 52 -6.51 7.84 -10.58
N GLY A 53 -6.17 6.56 -10.75
CA GLY A 53 -6.53 5.55 -9.77
C GLY A 53 -5.47 5.49 -8.67
N LEU A 54 -5.69 4.62 -7.71
CA LEU A 54 -4.74 4.36 -6.65
C LEU A 54 -4.31 2.90 -6.66
N LEU A 55 -3.08 2.69 -6.23
CA LEU A 55 -2.54 1.38 -5.90
C LEU A 55 -2.42 1.37 -4.38
N LEU A 56 -2.99 0.34 -3.74
CA LEU A 56 -2.90 0.23 -2.30
C LEU A 56 -1.92 -0.87 -1.94
N ASP A 57 -0.75 -0.50 -1.46
CA ASP A 57 0.16 -1.46 -0.85
C ASP A 57 -0.19 -1.63 0.63
N VAL A 58 -0.64 -2.84 0.99
CA VAL A 58 -1.06 -3.19 2.35
C VAL A 58 0.14 -3.40 3.28
N ASN A 59 1.29 -3.82 2.73
CA ASN A 59 2.54 -3.93 3.47
C ASN A 59 3.01 -2.54 3.93
N ASN A 60 2.98 -1.54 3.05
CA ASN A 60 3.31 -0.15 3.36
C ASN A 60 2.41 0.44 4.44
N VAL A 61 1.11 0.12 4.44
CA VAL A 61 0.21 0.50 5.53
C VAL A 61 0.64 -0.12 6.85
N PHE A 62 0.97 -1.41 6.85
CA PHE A 62 1.38 -2.13 8.06
C PHE A 62 2.71 -1.61 8.62
N ILE A 63 3.70 -1.38 7.75
CA ILE A 63 5.00 -0.79 8.10
C ILE A 63 4.80 0.59 8.72
N SER A 64 4.10 1.47 8.01
CA SER A 64 3.90 2.85 8.44
C SER A 64 3.15 2.92 9.77
N ALA A 65 2.11 2.10 9.93
CA ALA A 65 1.33 2.03 11.16
C ALA A 65 2.16 1.54 12.36
N THR A 66 3.03 0.54 12.14
CA THR A 66 3.92 0.01 13.17
C THR A 66 4.95 1.06 13.58
N ASN A 67 5.65 1.64 12.59
CA ASN A 67 6.74 2.59 12.84
C ASN A 67 6.26 3.91 13.46
N LEU A 68 5.05 4.37 13.11
CA LEU A 68 4.50 5.64 13.57
C LEU A 68 3.45 5.48 14.70
N GLY A 69 3.19 4.25 15.13
CA GLY A 69 2.34 3.97 16.30
C GLY A 69 0.86 4.27 16.10
N TYR A 70 0.32 4.09 14.89
CA TYR A 70 -1.12 4.23 14.61
C TYR A 70 -1.78 2.91 14.19
N SER A 71 -3.10 2.88 14.06
CA SER A 71 -3.83 1.68 13.64
C SER A 71 -3.81 1.52 12.12
N PRO A 72 -3.34 0.39 11.58
CA PRO A 72 -3.41 0.14 10.14
C PRO A 72 -4.86 0.02 9.65
N GLN A 73 -5.77 -0.49 10.48
CA GLN A 73 -7.19 -0.56 10.16
C GLN A 73 -7.81 0.83 9.98
N SER A 74 -7.46 1.79 10.85
CA SER A 74 -7.91 3.18 10.71
C SER A 74 -7.40 3.81 9.41
N TYR A 75 -6.16 3.52 9.01
CA TYR A 75 -5.64 3.95 7.71
C TYR A 75 -6.47 3.38 6.55
N ILE A 76 -6.79 2.08 6.59
CA ILE A 76 -7.64 1.44 5.56
C ILE A 76 -9.06 2.01 5.55
N ASP A 77 -9.64 2.32 6.72
CA ASP A 77 -10.97 2.93 6.83
C ASP A 77 -11.02 4.33 6.19
N ASP A 78 -9.93 5.11 6.30
CA ASP A 78 -9.79 6.44 5.72
C ASP A 78 -9.33 6.43 4.25
N PHE A 79 -8.73 5.32 3.78
CA PHE A 79 -8.22 5.22 2.41
C PHE A 79 -9.37 5.23 1.39
N PRO A 80 -9.24 5.96 0.27
CA PRO A 80 -10.27 6.00 -0.78
C PRO A 80 -10.33 4.70 -1.60
N LEU A 81 -10.76 3.59 -0.97
CA LEU A 81 -10.79 2.24 -1.55
C LEU A 81 -11.58 2.14 -2.86
N MET A 82 -12.52 3.05 -3.12
CA MET A 82 -13.26 3.09 -4.39
C MET A 82 -12.39 3.52 -5.59
N ALA A 83 -11.27 4.20 -5.35
CA ALA A 83 -10.32 4.60 -6.38
C ALA A 83 -9.21 3.56 -6.64
N VAL A 84 -9.12 2.52 -5.80
CA VAL A 84 -8.08 1.49 -5.88
C VAL A 84 -8.25 0.62 -7.11
N GLY A 85 -7.26 0.58 -8.00
CA GLY A 85 -7.24 -0.29 -9.17
C GLY A 85 -6.63 -1.67 -8.87
N GLU A 86 -5.69 -1.72 -7.94
CA GLU A 86 -4.85 -2.89 -7.63
C GLU A 86 -4.36 -2.79 -6.18
N ILE A 87 -4.18 -3.93 -5.53
CA ILE A 87 -3.67 -4.04 -4.17
C ILE A 87 -2.38 -4.85 -4.18
N HIS A 88 -1.35 -4.32 -3.53
CA HIS A 88 -0.06 -4.99 -3.39
C HIS A 88 0.12 -5.56 -1.98
N LEU A 89 0.88 -6.65 -1.93
CA LEU A 89 1.41 -7.24 -0.71
C LEU A 89 2.89 -7.52 -0.91
N GLY A 90 3.69 -7.29 0.12
CA GLY A 90 5.09 -7.67 0.17
C GLY A 90 5.50 -8.07 1.58
N GLY A 91 6.70 -8.64 1.71
CA GLY A 91 7.34 -8.86 3.01
C GLY A 91 8.20 -7.67 3.43
N HIS A 92 8.60 -7.67 4.70
CA HIS A 92 9.46 -6.64 5.27
C HIS A 92 10.51 -7.26 6.17
N ASP A 93 11.58 -6.52 6.42
CA ASP A 93 12.53 -6.84 7.48
C ASP A 93 12.09 -6.21 8.80
N GLU A 94 12.48 -6.85 9.90
CA GLU A 94 12.29 -6.35 11.26
C GLU A 94 13.65 -5.91 11.82
N ASP A 95 13.68 -4.74 12.44
CA ASP A 95 14.81 -4.17 13.16
C ASP A 95 14.31 -3.43 14.42
N GLU A 96 15.23 -2.81 15.16
CA GLU A 96 14.93 -1.94 16.30
C GLU A 96 15.55 -0.54 16.08
N ASP A 97 14.86 0.51 16.51
CA ASP A 97 15.44 1.85 16.52
C ASP A 97 16.47 2.03 17.66
N ASP A 98 17.13 3.19 17.71
CA ASP A 98 18.11 3.52 18.76
C ASP A 98 17.53 3.50 20.20
N HIS A 99 16.21 3.37 20.33
CA HIS A 99 15.47 3.30 21.59
C HIS A 99 14.89 1.90 21.87
N GLY A 100 15.12 0.91 20.99
CA GLY A 100 14.62 -0.45 21.10
C GLY A 100 13.15 -0.61 20.69
N ALA A 101 12.56 0.37 20.01
CA ALA A 101 11.22 0.26 19.46
C ALA A 101 11.25 -0.53 18.13
N PRO A 102 10.21 -1.31 17.80
CA PRO A 102 10.15 -2.02 16.53
C PRO A 102 10.25 -1.07 15.34
N LEU A 103 11.09 -1.44 14.38
CA LEU A 103 11.28 -0.74 13.13
C LEU A 103 11.14 -1.73 11.98
N LEU A 104 10.10 -1.56 11.16
CA LEU A 104 9.89 -2.38 9.98
C LEU A 104 10.49 -1.69 8.76
N ILE A 105 11.25 -2.43 7.96
CA ILE A 105 11.90 -1.94 6.74
C ILE A 105 11.24 -2.56 5.52
N ASP A 106 10.81 -1.69 4.63
CA ASP A 106 10.16 -1.99 3.35
C ASP A 106 11.17 -2.56 2.33
N SER A 107 11.63 -3.79 2.58
CA SER A 107 12.66 -4.45 1.77
C SER A 107 12.11 -5.34 0.67
N HIS A 108 10.86 -5.80 0.80
CA HIS A 108 10.25 -6.81 -0.08
C HIS A 108 11.18 -8.00 -0.36
N GLY A 109 11.99 -8.37 0.65
CA GLY A 109 12.99 -9.44 0.59
C GLY A 109 12.55 -10.73 1.26
N ARG A 110 11.30 -10.79 1.73
CA ARG A 110 10.76 -11.90 2.53
C ARG A 110 9.33 -12.22 2.14
N GLU A 111 8.88 -13.38 2.60
CA GLU A 111 7.46 -13.77 2.51
C GLU A 111 6.60 -12.77 3.27
N VAL A 112 5.38 -12.55 2.76
CA VAL A 112 4.39 -11.65 3.34
C VAL A 112 4.01 -12.17 4.74
N ALA A 113 4.16 -11.30 5.74
CA ALA A 113 3.87 -11.66 7.13
C ALA A 113 2.36 -11.87 7.38
N ASP A 114 2.02 -12.78 8.30
CA ASP A 114 0.62 -13.08 8.66
C ASP A 114 -0.23 -11.86 9.07
N PRO A 115 0.28 -10.84 9.79
CA PRO A 115 -0.46 -9.62 10.05
C PRO A 115 -0.85 -8.83 8.79
N VAL A 116 -0.01 -8.86 7.75
CA VAL A 116 -0.28 -8.20 6.45
C VAL A 116 -1.39 -8.96 5.72
N TRP A 117 -1.39 -10.30 5.73
CA TRP A 117 -2.50 -11.10 5.21
C TRP A 117 -3.83 -10.81 5.94
N ALA A 118 -3.80 -10.66 7.27
CA ALA A 118 -4.99 -10.29 8.03
C ALA A 118 -5.50 -8.87 7.70
N LEU A 119 -4.59 -7.94 7.41
CA LEU A 119 -4.94 -6.60 6.96
C LEU A 119 -5.50 -6.60 5.51
N LEU A 120 -5.01 -7.49 4.65
CA LEU A 120 -5.60 -7.74 3.34
C LEU A 120 -7.05 -8.21 3.48
N ASP A 121 -7.34 -9.18 4.34
CA ASP A 121 -8.72 -9.65 4.58
C ASP A 121 -9.63 -8.51 5.04
N TYR A 122 -9.15 -7.67 5.96
CA TYR A 122 -9.86 -6.48 6.41
C TYR A 122 -10.15 -5.49 5.26
N THR A 123 -9.18 -5.33 4.36
CA THR A 123 -9.27 -4.45 3.20
C THR A 123 -10.25 -4.99 2.17
N LEU A 124 -10.14 -6.27 1.80
CA LEU A 124 -11.03 -6.94 0.85
C LEU A 124 -12.48 -6.96 1.32
N ALA A 125 -12.72 -7.12 2.62
CA ALA A 125 -14.05 -7.04 3.20
C ALA A 125 -14.74 -5.68 2.94
N ARG A 126 -13.98 -4.62 2.65
CA ARG A 126 -14.47 -3.25 2.40
C ARG A 126 -14.40 -2.85 0.94
N SER A 127 -13.31 -3.20 0.25
CA SER A 127 -13.09 -2.86 -1.15
C SER A 127 -13.84 -3.77 -2.12
N GLY A 128 -14.25 -4.95 -1.65
CA GLY A 128 -14.55 -6.10 -2.51
C GLY A 128 -13.29 -6.65 -3.17
N ALA A 129 -13.46 -7.65 -4.02
CA ALA A 129 -12.36 -8.25 -4.78
C ALA A 129 -11.65 -7.21 -5.67
N ARG A 130 -10.32 -7.12 -5.57
CA ARG A 130 -9.45 -6.31 -6.44
C ARG A 130 -8.27 -7.15 -6.93
N PRO A 131 -7.67 -6.82 -8.09
CA PRO A 131 -6.41 -7.43 -8.50
C PRO A 131 -5.37 -7.37 -7.39
N LEU A 132 -4.68 -8.48 -7.16
CA LEU A 132 -3.62 -8.62 -6.16
C LEU A 132 -2.29 -8.90 -6.87
N LEU A 133 -1.22 -8.26 -6.39
CA LEU A 133 0.15 -8.55 -6.78
C LEU A 133 1.00 -8.79 -5.52
N ILE A 134 1.88 -9.78 -5.57
CA ILE A 134 2.87 -10.05 -4.52
C ILE A 134 4.21 -9.49 -4.98
N GLU A 135 4.73 -8.52 -4.23
CA GLU A 135 5.98 -7.82 -4.47
C GLU A 135 7.17 -8.57 -3.88
N TRP A 136 8.24 -8.62 -4.67
CA TRP A 136 9.53 -9.19 -4.31
C TRP A 136 10.62 -8.36 -5.01
N ASP A 137 11.32 -7.52 -4.25
CA ASP A 137 12.34 -6.60 -4.78
C ASP A 137 13.78 -7.06 -4.47
N ALA A 138 13.94 -7.81 -3.38
CA ALA A 138 15.21 -8.34 -2.90
C ALA A 138 15.10 -9.83 -2.58
N ASP A 139 16.24 -10.51 -2.47
CA ASP A 139 16.35 -11.91 -2.01
C ASP A 139 15.31 -12.88 -2.59
N VAL A 140 14.98 -12.68 -3.88
CA VAL A 140 13.87 -13.35 -4.57
C VAL A 140 14.02 -14.87 -4.47
N PRO A 141 13.04 -15.58 -3.89
CA PRO A 141 13.16 -17.00 -3.64
C PRO A 141 12.92 -17.80 -4.91
N GLU A 142 13.19 -19.10 -4.83
CA GLU A 142 12.88 -20.04 -5.89
C GLU A 142 11.38 -20.11 -6.17
N TRP A 143 11.04 -20.47 -7.41
CA TRP A 143 9.66 -20.50 -7.91
C TRP A 143 8.61 -21.14 -6.97
N PRO A 144 8.86 -22.26 -6.26
CA PRO A 144 7.86 -22.84 -5.38
C PRO A 144 7.34 -21.89 -4.29
N ALA A 145 8.19 -21.01 -3.76
CA ALA A 145 7.80 -20.02 -2.75
C ALA A 145 6.91 -18.93 -3.37
N LEU A 146 7.36 -18.34 -4.48
CA LEU A 146 6.58 -17.33 -5.25
C LEU A 146 5.20 -17.86 -5.63
N ALA A 147 5.13 -19.11 -6.12
CA ALA A 147 3.90 -19.75 -6.52
C ALA A 147 2.97 -20.04 -5.32
N ALA A 148 3.53 -20.33 -4.14
CA ALA A 148 2.77 -20.55 -2.92
C ALA A 148 2.09 -19.26 -2.45
N GLU A 149 2.80 -18.12 -2.43
CA GLU A 149 2.22 -16.82 -2.06
C GLU A 149 1.15 -16.36 -3.06
N ALA A 150 1.41 -16.49 -4.36
CA ALA A 150 0.39 -16.21 -5.37
C ALA A 150 -0.85 -17.11 -5.22
N THR A 151 -0.67 -18.35 -4.77
CA THR A 151 -1.79 -19.26 -4.46
C THR A 151 -2.55 -18.82 -3.21
N ARG A 152 -1.83 -18.39 -2.17
CA ARG A 152 -2.42 -17.84 -0.94
C ARG A 152 -3.24 -16.59 -1.24
N ALA A 153 -2.69 -15.64 -2.01
CA ALA A 153 -3.41 -14.44 -2.44
C ALA A 153 -4.71 -14.76 -3.18
N ARG A 154 -4.69 -15.72 -4.12
CA ARG A 154 -5.91 -16.19 -4.80
C ARG A 154 -6.96 -16.75 -3.84
N HIS A 155 -6.54 -17.42 -2.76
CA HIS A 155 -7.46 -17.94 -1.76
C HIS A 155 -8.20 -16.82 -1.02
N HIS A 156 -7.47 -15.82 -0.52
CA HIS A 156 -8.05 -14.64 0.12
C HIS A 156 -8.98 -13.86 -0.84
N LEU A 157 -8.54 -13.65 -2.08
CA LEU A 157 -9.35 -12.96 -3.09
C LEU A 157 -10.67 -13.69 -3.39
N ALA A 158 -10.66 -15.02 -3.43
CA ALA A 158 -11.85 -15.83 -3.67
C ALA A 158 -12.87 -15.78 -2.51
N GLN A 159 -12.44 -15.35 -1.33
CA GLN A 159 -13.29 -15.16 -0.15
C GLN A 159 -13.82 -13.73 -0.01
N ALA A 160 -13.32 -12.80 -0.81
CA ALA A 160 -13.75 -11.41 -0.77
C ALA A 160 -15.24 -11.26 -1.12
N PRO A 161 -15.97 -10.32 -0.49
CA PRO A 161 -17.34 -10.03 -0.87
C PRO A 161 -17.41 -9.53 -2.32
N ALA A 162 -18.53 -9.87 -2.97
CA ALA A 162 -18.84 -9.49 -4.35
C ALA A 162 -19.15 -7.99 -4.49
#